data_AF-A0A3A8NRW4-F1
#
_entry.id   AF-A0A3A8NRW4-F1
#
_cell.length_a   1.000
_cell.length_b   1.000
_cell.length_c   1.000
_cell.angle_alpha   90.00
_cell.angle_beta   90.00
_cell.angle_gamma   90.00
#
_symmetry.space_group_name_H-M   'P 1'
#
loop_
_entity.id
_entity.type
_entity.pdbx_description
1 polymer ?
#
loop_
_entity_poly.entity_id
_entity_poly.type
_entity_poly.pdbx_seq_one_letter_code
_entity_poly.pdbx_strand_id
1 'polypeptide(L)'
;MDANGTRFHLLLGRDDWGRCSSGGHPLAKGWDGVSGTPPDLSWDAVRAEVSLRAELYQFVAGTGDRQPKLEDRRGAARDRYGNFYWIGADGRTVKVLSSGSRRTTDFWPVAPEPLPAPRGGGFG
;
A
#
# COMPACT_ATOMS: atom_id res chain seq x y z
N MET A 1 35.04 -27.79 23.07
CA MET A 1 34.37 -29.07 22.78
C MET A 1 33.51 -29.35 23.98
N ASP A 2 32.20 -29.52 23.80
CA ASP A 2 31.35 -29.88 24.95
C ASP A 2 31.63 -31.33 25.38
N ALA A 3 31.07 -31.75 26.51
CA ALA A 3 31.25 -33.11 27.02
C ALA A 3 30.75 -34.21 26.05
N ASN A 4 30.02 -33.83 25.00
CA ASN A 4 29.45 -34.73 23.99
C ASN A 4 30.29 -34.80 22.70
N GLY A 5 31.43 -34.10 22.62
CA GLY A 5 32.27 -34.07 21.41
C GLY A 5 31.72 -33.18 20.29
N THR A 6 30.73 -32.33 20.59
CA THR A 6 30.16 -31.39 19.63
C THR A 6 31.24 -30.42 19.14
N ARG A 7 31.34 -30.32 17.81
CA ARG A 7 32.18 -29.36 17.11
C ARG A 7 31.34 -28.16 16.74
N PHE A 8 31.73 -26.99 17.24
CA PHE A 8 31.11 -25.73 16.90
C PHE A 8 31.90 -25.08 15.77
N HIS A 9 31.18 -24.59 14.76
CA HIS A 9 31.74 -23.77 13.70
C HIS A 9 31.21 -22.35 13.87
N LEU A 10 32.11 -21.38 13.92
CA LEU A 10 31.75 -19.97 13.92
C LEU A 10 31.74 -19.49 12.47
N LEU A 11 30.63 -18.87 12.05
CA LEU A 11 30.46 -18.30 10.72
C LEU A 11 30.38 -16.78 10.86
N LEU A 12 31.45 -16.07 10.51
CA LEU A 12 31.58 -14.64 10.79
C LEU A 12 31.39 -13.76 9.57
N GLY A 13 31.72 -14.26 8.38
CA GLY A 13 31.75 -13.45 7.17
C GLY A 13 31.20 -14.15 5.94
N ARG A 14 31.06 -13.37 4.87
CA ARG A 14 30.58 -13.80 3.55
C ARG A 14 31.20 -15.13 3.16
N ASP A 15 32.52 -15.23 3.18
CA ASP A 15 33.22 -16.44 2.72
C ASP A 15 32.99 -17.66 3.62
N ASP A 16 32.75 -17.46 4.93
CA ASP A 16 32.42 -18.55 5.85
C ASP A 16 31.06 -19.14 5.52
N TRP A 17 30.06 -18.25 5.35
CA TRP A 17 28.72 -18.63 4.93
C TRP A 17 28.71 -19.23 3.52
N GLY A 18 29.63 -18.83 2.65
CA GLY A 18 29.71 -19.31 1.27
C GLY A 18 30.10 -20.76 1.10
N ARG A 19 30.86 -21.27 2.07
CA ARG A 19 31.26 -22.68 2.12
C ARG A 19 30.10 -23.59 2.55
N CYS A 20 29.05 -23.03 3.14
CA CYS A 20 27.82 -23.77 3.42
C CYS A 20 27.07 -24.07 2.12
N SER A 21 26.23 -25.11 2.14
CA SER A 21 25.45 -25.55 0.98
C SER A 21 23.96 -25.59 1.26
N SER A 22 23.15 -25.22 0.27
CA SER A 22 21.70 -25.45 0.25
C SER A 22 21.33 -26.14 -1.06
N GLY A 23 20.48 -27.17 -1.02
CA GLY A 23 20.09 -27.93 -2.22
C GLY A 23 21.27 -28.56 -2.98
N GLY A 24 22.40 -28.84 -2.32
CA GLY A 24 23.61 -29.39 -2.94
C GLY A 24 24.53 -28.35 -3.60
N HIS A 25 24.22 -27.06 -3.51
CA HIS A 25 25.03 -25.98 -4.08
C HIS A 25 25.64 -25.07 -3.01
N PRO A 26 26.91 -24.66 -3.14
CA PRO A 26 27.50 -23.67 -2.24
C PRO A 26 26.71 -22.35 -2.31
N LEU A 27 26.43 -21.77 -1.13
CA LEU A 27 25.75 -20.47 -1.03
C LEU A 27 26.54 -19.38 -1.78
N ALA A 28 27.86 -19.59 -1.93
CA ALA A 28 28.73 -18.68 -2.63
C ALA A 28 28.31 -18.34 -4.08
N LYS A 29 27.67 -19.30 -4.76
CA LYS A 29 27.22 -19.11 -6.14
C LYS A 29 26.01 -18.16 -6.26
N GLY A 30 25.30 -17.94 -5.16
CA GLY A 30 24.07 -17.15 -5.11
C GLY A 30 24.26 -15.66 -4.82
N TRP A 31 25.38 -15.26 -4.21
CA TRP A 31 25.57 -13.85 -3.79
C TRP A 31 25.51 -12.84 -4.92
N ASP A 32 26.05 -13.22 -6.08
CA ASP A 32 26.16 -12.31 -7.22
C ASP A 32 24.90 -12.37 -8.11
N GLY A 33 23.91 -13.21 -7.77
CA GLY A 33 22.60 -13.27 -8.44
C GLY A 33 22.59 -13.84 -9.87
N VAL A 34 23.70 -14.41 -10.35
CA VAL A 34 23.90 -14.77 -11.78
C VAL A 34 23.43 -16.18 -12.16
N SER A 35 23.08 -17.06 -11.23
CA SER A 35 22.70 -18.44 -11.58
C SER A 35 21.18 -18.63 -11.64
N GLY A 36 20.70 -19.14 -12.79
CA GLY A 36 19.29 -19.42 -13.13
C GLY A 36 18.56 -20.46 -12.27
N THR A 37 19.05 -20.71 -11.06
CA THR A 37 18.26 -21.27 -9.96
C THR A 37 18.86 -20.67 -8.68
N PRO A 38 18.37 -19.50 -8.25
CA PRO A 38 18.95 -18.82 -7.11
C PRO A 38 18.57 -19.61 -5.85
N PRO A 39 19.48 -19.84 -4.89
CA PRO A 39 19.00 -19.98 -3.52
C PRO A 39 18.23 -18.69 -3.17
N ASP A 40 17.13 -18.79 -2.42
CA ASP A 40 16.34 -17.64 -1.94
C ASP A 40 17.10 -16.72 -0.97
N LEU A 41 18.44 -16.77 -0.97
CA LEU A 41 19.35 -16.18 -0.01
C LEU A 41 20.35 -15.25 -0.68
N SER A 42 20.71 -14.16 0.01
CA SER A 42 21.74 -13.21 -0.39
C SER A 42 22.63 -12.85 0.80
N TRP A 43 23.82 -12.31 0.52
CA TRP A 43 24.67 -11.72 1.55
C TRP A 43 24.35 -10.23 1.69
N ASP A 44 23.96 -9.80 2.88
CA ASP A 44 23.85 -8.38 3.22
C ASP A 44 25.20 -7.89 3.75
N ALA A 45 25.90 -7.09 2.94
CA ALA A 45 27.22 -6.57 3.31
C ALA A 45 27.18 -5.50 4.41
N VAL A 46 26.05 -4.84 4.62
CA VAL A 46 25.90 -3.80 5.65
C VAL A 46 25.70 -4.45 7.01
N ARG A 47 24.90 -5.51 7.07
CA ARG A 47 24.60 -6.24 8.31
C ARG A 47 25.52 -7.41 8.60
N ALA A 48 26.34 -7.80 7.61
CA ALA A 48 27.20 -8.97 7.66
C ALA A 48 26.43 -10.26 7.98
N GLU A 49 25.31 -10.47 7.27
CA GLU A 49 24.42 -11.62 7.49
C GLU A 49 23.97 -12.25 6.17
N VAL A 50 23.52 -13.51 6.26
CA VAL A 50 22.76 -14.15 5.17
C VAL A 50 21.28 -13.81 5.36
N SER A 51 20.71 -13.13 4.37
CA SER A 51 19.30 -12.75 4.35
C SER A 51 18.54 -13.54 3.29
N LEU A 52 17.22 -13.45 3.31
CA LEU A 52 16.45 -13.75 2.10
C LEU A 52 16.80 -12.76 0.99
N ARG A 53 16.75 -13.20 -0.26
CA ARG A 53 16.92 -12.34 -1.43
C ARG A 53 15.79 -11.32 -1.46
N ALA A 54 16.14 -10.04 -1.64
CA ALA A 54 15.15 -9.01 -1.91
C ALA A 54 14.55 -9.23 -3.31
N GLU A 55 13.27 -9.55 -3.37
CA GLU A 55 12.51 -9.60 -4.62
C GLU A 55 11.70 -8.32 -4.80
N LEU A 56 11.62 -7.85 -6.04
CA LEU A 56 10.72 -6.75 -6.38
C LEU A 56 9.28 -7.25 -6.23
N TYR A 57 8.55 -6.67 -5.27
CA TYR A 57 7.13 -6.92 -5.18
C TYR A 57 6.44 -6.36 -6.42
N GLN A 58 5.83 -7.23 -7.22
CA GLN A 58 5.05 -6.83 -8.39
C GLN A 58 3.59 -6.65 -7.97
N PHE A 59 3.09 -5.42 -8.12
CA PHE A 59 1.66 -5.15 -7.99
C PHE A 59 0.94 -5.71 -9.22
N VAL A 60 0.35 -6.91 -9.09
CA VAL A 60 -0.49 -7.47 -10.13
C VAL A 60 -1.86 -6.81 -10.06
N ALA A 61 -2.21 -6.07 -11.13
CA ALA A 61 -3.53 -5.49 -11.30
C ALA A 61 -4.60 -6.60 -11.23
N GLY A 62 -5.60 -6.42 -10.34
CA GLY A 62 -6.70 -7.36 -10.21
C GLY A 62 -7.68 -7.30 -11.39
N THR A 63 -8.55 -8.30 -11.51
CA THR A 63 -9.62 -8.28 -12.51
C THR A 63 -10.50 -7.04 -12.31
N GLY A 64 -10.54 -6.16 -13.31
CA GLY A 64 -11.29 -4.90 -13.25
C GLY A 64 -10.52 -3.69 -12.74
N ASP A 65 -9.22 -3.84 -12.46
CA ASP A 65 -8.35 -2.69 -12.22
C ASP A 65 -8.31 -1.81 -13.47
N ARG A 66 -8.59 -0.53 -13.27
CA ARG A 66 -8.61 0.48 -14.33
C ARG A 66 -7.62 1.55 -13.91
N GLN A 67 -6.57 1.70 -14.71
CA GLN A 67 -5.57 2.73 -14.47
C GLN A 67 -6.25 4.10 -14.39
N PRO A 68 -6.05 4.85 -13.29
CA PRO A 68 -6.66 6.17 -13.14
C PRO A 68 -6.17 7.12 -14.23
N LYS A 69 -7.11 7.80 -14.88
CA LYS A 69 -6.82 8.90 -15.80
C LYS A 69 -6.65 10.21 -15.03
N LEU A 70 -6.15 11.23 -15.73
CA LEU A 70 -6.07 12.58 -15.17
C LEU A 70 -7.46 13.09 -14.75
N GLU A 71 -8.51 12.76 -15.50
CA GLU A 71 -9.89 13.09 -15.13
C GLU A 71 -10.41 12.34 -13.90
N ASP A 72 -9.78 11.25 -13.45
CA ASP A 72 -10.19 10.55 -12.24
C ASP A 72 -9.58 11.19 -10.98
N ARG A 73 -8.59 12.09 -11.15
CA ARG A 73 -7.99 12.87 -10.05
C ARG A 73 -8.97 13.92 -9.57
N ARG A 74 -9.87 13.50 -8.69
CA ARG A 74 -10.84 14.35 -8.01
C ARG A 74 -10.43 14.46 -6.55
N GLY A 75 -10.43 15.69 -6.04
CA GLY A 75 -10.11 15.95 -4.63
C GLY A 75 -11.10 15.24 -3.72
N ALA A 76 -10.59 14.56 -2.70
CA ALA A 76 -11.37 13.98 -1.62
C ALA A 76 -10.75 14.38 -0.29
N ALA A 77 -11.58 14.70 0.70
CA ALA A 77 -11.14 15.08 2.03
C ALA A 77 -12.09 14.54 3.09
N ARG A 78 -11.56 14.34 4.30
CA ARG A 78 -12.33 13.96 5.48
C ARG A 78 -12.34 15.12 6.47
N ASP A 79 -13.51 15.48 7.00
CA ASP A 79 -13.62 16.49 8.05
C ASP A 79 -13.31 15.92 9.45
N ARG A 80 -13.29 16.78 10.47
CA ARG A 80 -13.07 16.38 11.88
C ARG A 80 -14.18 15.50 12.46
N TYR A 81 -15.35 15.45 11.84
CA TYR A 81 -16.51 14.66 12.26
C TYR A 81 -16.59 13.32 11.51
N GLY A 82 -15.62 13.07 10.63
CA GLY A 82 -15.48 11.85 9.88
C GLY A 82 -16.30 11.78 8.60
N ASN A 83 -16.95 12.85 8.18
CA ASN A 83 -17.63 12.92 6.89
C ASN A 83 -16.58 12.98 5.77
N PHE A 84 -16.80 12.24 4.70
CA PHE A 84 -15.95 12.31 3.50
C PHE A 84 -16.64 13.13 2.42
N TYR A 85 -15.89 14.03 1.79
CA TYR A 85 -16.33 14.87 0.69
C TYR A 85 -15.48 14.60 -0.53
N TRP A 86 -16.09 14.57 -1.71
CA TRP A 86 -15.35 14.46 -2.97
C TRP A 86 -16.09 15.14 -4.13
N ILE A 87 -15.34 15.49 -5.17
CA ILE A 87 -15.92 16.01 -6.41
C ILE A 87 -16.59 14.86 -7.18
N GLY A 88 -17.85 15.04 -7.57
CA GLY A 88 -18.61 14.07 -8.34
C GLY A 88 -18.05 13.84 -9.74
N ALA A 89 -18.53 12.76 -10.38
CA ALA A 89 -18.07 12.36 -11.72
C ALA A 89 -18.32 13.45 -12.79
N ASP A 90 -19.34 14.29 -12.59
CA ASP A 90 -19.68 15.42 -13.46
C ASP A 90 -18.70 16.61 -13.36
N GLY A 91 -17.79 16.60 -12.37
CA GLY A 91 -16.89 17.72 -12.07
C GLY A 91 -17.60 18.97 -11.55
N ARG A 92 -18.89 18.88 -11.22
CA ARG A 92 -19.77 19.98 -10.86
C ARG A 92 -20.52 19.76 -9.56
N THR A 93 -20.50 18.55 -8.99
CA THR A 93 -21.12 18.28 -7.70
C THR A 93 -20.06 18.04 -6.63
N VAL A 94 -20.39 18.40 -5.38
CA VAL A 94 -19.67 17.90 -4.21
C VAL A 94 -20.56 16.86 -3.57
N LYS A 95 -20.08 15.62 -3.49
CA LYS A 95 -20.74 14.52 -2.78
C LYS A 95 -20.25 14.50 -1.33
N VAL A 96 -21.10 14.04 -0.42
CA VAL A 96 -20.72 13.74 0.97
C VAL A 96 -21.15 12.34 1.35
N LEU A 97 -20.26 11.58 2.00
CA LEU A 97 -20.56 10.38 2.77
C LEU A 97 -20.61 10.77 4.24
N SER A 98 -21.82 10.86 4.78
CA SER A 98 -22.02 11.25 6.17
C SER A 98 -21.61 10.15 7.13
N SER A 99 -20.79 10.45 8.13
CA SER A 99 -20.24 9.45 9.05
C SER A 99 -21.31 8.72 9.87
N GLY A 100 -22.38 9.43 10.25
CA GLY A 100 -23.49 8.86 11.01
C GLY A 100 -24.38 7.93 10.19
N SER A 101 -24.87 8.40 9.03
CA SER A 101 -25.83 7.62 8.22
C SER A 101 -25.17 6.65 7.25
N ARG A 102 -23.87 6.83 6.95
CA ARG A 102 -23.13 6.15 5.88
C ARG A 102 -23.81 6.24 4.51
N ARG A 103 -24.62 7.27 4.31
CA ARG A 103 -25.26 7.56 3.02
C ARG A 103 -24.44 8.57 2.25
N THR A 104 -24.34 8.33 0.95
CA THR A 104 -23.82 9.31 0.00
C THR A 104 -24.96 10.22 -0.48
N THR A 105 -24.78 11.54 -0.35
CA THR A 105 -25.73 12.55 -0.84
C THR A 105 -25.00 13.69 -1.54
N ASP A 106 -25.74 14.55 -2.22
CA ASP A 106 -25.22 15.79 -2.77
C ASP A 106 -25.10 16.82 -1.65
N PHE A 107 -23.88 17.32 -1.43
CA PHE A 107 -23.60 18.43 -0.54
C PHE A 107 -23.69 19.77 -1.28
N TRP A 108 -23.27 19.79 -2.55
CA TRP A 108 -23.38 20.95 -3.43
C TRP A 108 -23.69 20.50 -4.87
N PRO A 109 -24.55 21.22 -5.62
CA PRO A 109 -25.27 22.43 -5.21
C PRO A 109 -26.41 22.14 -4.23
N VAL A 110 -26.67 23.09 -3.33
CA VAL A 110 -27.84 23.03 -2.45
C VAL A 110 -29.05 23.46 -3.28
N ALA A 111 -30.10 22.64 -3.32
CA ALA A 111 -31.34 23.03 -3.96
C ALA A 111 -31.88 24.31 -3.30
N PRO A 112 -32.33 25.32 -4.08
CA PRO A 112 -32.86 26.55 -3.50
C PRO A 112 -34.07 26.22 -2.61
N GLU A 113 -34.10 26.78 -1.41
CA GLU A 113 -35.28 26.69 -0.56
C GLU A 113 -36.47 27.40 -1.24
N PRO A 114 -37.70 26.85 -1.15
CA PRO A 114 -38.88 27.54 -1.63
C PRO A 114 -39.03 28.87 -0.89
N LEU A 115 -39.28 29.95 -1.63
CA LEU A 115 -39.58 31.24 -1.01
C LEU A 115 -40.80 31.08 -0.09
N PRO A 116 -40.76 31.66 1.13
CA PRO A 116 -41.94 31.67 1.99
C PRO A 116 -43.09 32.36 1.27
N ALA A 117 -44.30 31.80 1.40
CA ALA A 117 -45.50 32.40 0.82
C ALA A 117 -45.64 33.85 1.30
N PRO A 118 -45.93 34.82 0.41
CA PRO A 118 -46.11 36.20 0.80
C PRO A 118 -47.21 36.28 1.87
N ARG A 119 -46.84 36.77 3.06
CA ARG A 119 -47.82 37.10 4.09
C ARG A 119 -48.56 38.33 3.60
N GLY A 120 -49.81 38.16 3.17
CA GLY A 120 -50.67 39.27 2.78
C GLY A 120 -50.82 40.25 3.95
N GLY A 121 -50.09 41.35 3.91
CA GLY A 121 -50.31 42.49 4.77
C GLY A 121 -51.43 43.33 4.18
N GLY A 122 -52.62 43.23 4.76
CA GLY A 122 -53.69 44.20 4.50
C GLY A 122 -53.30 45.53 5.11
N PHE A 123 -53.03 46.52 4.27
CA PHE A 123 -53.08 47.92 4.67
C PHE A 123 -54.52 48.38 4.44
N GLY A 124 -55.28 48.42 5.53
CA GLY A 124 -56.51 49.22 5.64
C GLY A 124 -56.20 50.60 6.17
#